data_AF-A0A7C4H8V1-F1
#
_entry.id   AF-A0A7C4H8V1-F1
#
_cell.length_a   1.000
_cell.length_b   1.000
_cell.length_c   1.000
_cell.angle_alpha   90.00
_cell.angle_beta   90.00
_cell.angle_gamma   90.00
#
_symmetry.space_group_name_H-M   'P 1'
#
loop_
_entity.id
_entity.type
_entity.pdbx_description
1 polymer ?
#
loop_
_entity_poly.entity_id
_entity_poly.type
_entity_poly.pdbx_seq_one_letter_code
_entity_poly.pdbx_strand_id
1 'polypeptide(L)' 'MVLEGSVMKTVVALGGDGIGPEVVDAACYVLENMGVDLEIVKPPCGEKALKEYGTPFPKETMELT' A
#
# COMPACT_ATOMS: atom_id res chain seq x y z
N MET A 1 13.14 15.42 24.02
CA MET A 1 12.29 14.25 24.22
C MET A 1 12.62 13.29 23.10
N VAL A 2 13.42 12.27 23.37
CA VAL A 2 13.70 11.19 22.42
C VAL A 2 12.56 10.21 22.63
N LEU A 3 11.67 10.08 21.65
CA LEU A 3 10.64 9.04 21.68
C LEU A 3 11.35 7.69 21.56
N GLU A 4 11.07 6.83 22.53
CA GLU A 4 11.66 5.52 22.70
C GLU A 4 11.27 4.63 21.51
N GLY A 5 12.25 4.27 20.68
CA GLY A 5 12.25 3.10 19.80
C GLY A 5 11.02 2.86 18.93
N SER A 6 10.69 3.77 18.01
CA SER A 6 9.76 3.42 16.94
C SER A 6 10.37 2.35 16.03
N VAL A 7 9.76 1.17 15.98
CA VAL A 7 10.08 0.16 14.97
C VAL A 7 9.28 0.51 13.73
N MET A 8 9.97 0.88 12.65
CA MET A 8 9.36 1.12 11.35
C MET A 8 8.49 -0.08 10.95
N LYS A 9 7.21 0.15 10.64
CA LYS A 9 6.28 -0.89 10.20
C LYS A 9 6.01 -0.74 8.71
N THR A 10 6.11 -1.86 7.98
CA THR A 10 5.69 -1.91 6.59
C THR A 10 4.19 -2.16 6.50
N VAL A 11 3.50 -1.36 5.69
CA VAL A 11 2.07 -1.48 5.38
C VAL A 11 1.93 -1.76 3.89
N VAL A 12 1.26 -2.85 3.54
CA VAL A 12 0.90 -3.15 2.16
C VAL A 12 -0.47 -2.55 1.87
N ALA A 13 -0.50 -1.52 1.04
CA ALA A 13 -1.73 -0.82 0.66
C ALA A 13 -2.23 -1.33 -0.70
N LEU A 14 -3.36 -2.03 -0.67
CA LEU A 14 -4.04 -2.54 -1.86
C LEU A 14 -5.16 -1.59 -2.27
N GLY A 15 -5.03 -0.98 -3.45
CA GLY A 15 -5.98 -0.01 -4.00
C GLY A 15 -7.35 -0.59 -4.35
N GLY A 16 -7.44 -1.89 -4.64
CA GLY A 16 -8.68 -2.50 -5.14
C GLY A 16 -9.07 -1.95 -6.52
N ASP A 17 -10.39 -1.83 -6.76
CA ASP A 17 -11.00 -1.51 -8.05
C ASP A 17 -11.90 -0.27 -7.99
N GLY A 18 -12.32 0.24 -9.16
CA GLY A 18 -13.15 1.44 -9.25
C GLY A 18 -12.42 2.68 -8.71
N ILE A 19 -13.02 3.36 -7.73
CA ILE A 19 -12.42 4.54 -7.06
C ILE A 19 -11.41 4.18 -5.95
N GLY A 20 -11.23 2.89 -5.68
CA GLY A 20 -10.39 2.42 -4.58
C GLY A 20 -8.94 2.94 -4.65
N PRO A 21 -8.25 2.89 -5.81
CA PRO A 21 -6.89 3.40 -5.93
C PRO A 21 -6.75 4.87 -5.52
N GLU A 22 -7.68 5.74 -5.92
CA GLU A 22 -7.66 7.16 -5.58
C GLU A 22 -7.89 7.41 -4.09
N VAL A 23 -8.79 6.64 -3.46
CA VAL A 23 -9.06 6.73 -2.02
C VAL A 23 -7.86 6.23 -1.21
N VAL A 24 -7.25 5.12 -1.64
CA VAL A 24 -6.06 4.56 -0.98
C VAL A 24 -4.86 5.48 -1.13
N ASP A 25 -4.65 6.10 -2.30
CA ASP A 25 -3.59 7.09 -2.50
C ASP A 25 -3.78 8.31 -1.60
N ALA A 26 -5.01 8.81 -1.44
CA ALA A 26 -5.30 9.90 -0.52
C ALA A 26 -5.03 9.52 0.95
N ALA A 27 -5.37 8.28 1.35
CA ALA A 27 -5.08 7.78 2.70
C ALA A 27 -3.58 7.63 2.95
N CYS A 28 -2.83 7.07 1.99
CA CYS A 28 -1.37 6.95 2.06
C CYS A 28 -0.72 8.33 2.19
N TYR A 29 -1.15 9.30 1.39
CA TYR A 29 -0.66 10.67 1.47
C TYR A 29 -0.81 11.28 2.87
N VAL A 30 -1.96 11.10 3.51
CA VAL A 30 -2.16 11.56 4.90
C VAL A 30 -1.19 10.86 5.84
N LEU A 31 -1.11 9.52 5.78
CA LEU A 31 -0.26 8.71 6.67
C LEU A 31 1.23 9.07 6.55
N GLU A 32 1.74 9.26 5.33
CA GLU A 32 3.11 9.67 5.05
C GLU A 32 3.46 11.04 5.66
N ASN A 33 2.46 11.90 5.88
CA ASN A 33 2.61 13.24 6.45
C ASN A 33 2.27 13.33 7.95
N MET A 34 1.90 12.22 8.60
CA MET A 34 1.53 12.21 10.02
C MET A 34 2.73 12.09 10.98
N GLY A 35 3.96 11.95 10.46
CA GLY A 35 5.16 11.78 11.29
C GLY A 35 5.20 10.46 12.05
N VAL A 36 4.56 9.42 11.51
CA VAL A 36 4.57 8.04 12.02
C VAL A 36 5.63 7.22 11.30
N ASP A 37 6.26 6.27 12.00
CA ASP A 37 7.28 5.38 11.44
C ASP A 37 6.64 4.24 10.61
N LEU A 38 6.14 4.61 9.43
CA LEU A 38 5.51 3.70 8.47
C LEU A 38 6.26 3.72 7.13
N GLU A 39 6.46 2.54 6.56
CA GLU A 39 6.82 2.34 5.15
C GLU A 39 5.60 1.79 4.42
N ILE A 40 5.11 2.48 3.39
CA ILE A 40 3.93 2.04 2.64
C ILE A 40 4.38 1.49 1.28
N VAL A 41 4.04 0.24 1.00
CA VAL A 41 4.25 -0.40 -0.30
C VAL A 41 2.93 -0.64 -1.01
N LYS A 42 2.90 -0.40 -2.33
CA LYS A 42 1.70 -0.46 -3.16
C LYS A 42 1.88 -1.44 -4.33
N PRO A 43 1.81 -2.75 -4.09
CA PRO A 43 1.96 -3.76 -5.14
C PRO A 43 0.74 -3.78 -6.10
N PRO A 44 0.88 -4.35 -7.30
CA PRO A 44 -0.18 -4.38 -8.31
C PRO A 44 -1.38 -5.23 -7.87
N CYS A 45 -2.58 -4.65 -7.85
CA CYS A 45 -3.81 -5.40 -7.58
C CYS A 45 -4.97 -4.99 -8.50
N GLY A 46 -6.04 -5.78 -8.50
CA GLY A 46 -7.32 -5.44 -9.11
C GLY A 46 -7.31 -5.49 -10.65
N GLU A 47 -8.22 -4.73 -11.28
CA GLU A 47 -8.44 -4.64 -12.72
C GLU A 47 -7.18 -4.17 -13.47
N LYS A 48 -6.40 -3.27 -12.86
CA LYS A 48 -5.12 -2.84 -13.43
C LYS A 48 -4.13 -4.00 -13.48
N ALA A 49 -3.98 -4.73 -12.38
CA ALA A 49 -3.13 -5.91 -12.35
C ALA A 49 -3.62 -7.00 -13.32
N LEU A 50 -4.93 -7.20 -13.43
CA LEU A 50 -5.50 -8.13 -14.41
C LEU A 50 -5.11 -7.77 -15.85
N LYS A 51 -5.13 -6.49 -16.20
CA LYS A 51 -4.74 -6.00 -17.54
C LYS A 51 -3.24 -6.16 -17.81
N GLU A 52 -2.38 -5.91 -16.82
CA GLU A 52 -0.92 -5.92 -17.01
C GLU A 52 -0.27 -7.30 -16.79
N TYR A 53 -0.79 -8.09 -15.85
CA TYR A 53 -0.20 -9.36 -15.39
C TYR A 53 -1.06 -10.58 -15.73
N GLY A 54 -2.27 -10.40 -16.27
CA GLY A 54 -3.20 -11.49 -16.57
C GLY A 54 -3.88 -12.11 -15.34
N THR A 55 -3.68 -11.54 -14.16
CA THR A 55 -4.30 -11.95 -12.89
C THR A 55 -4.57 -10.72 -12.01
N PRO A 56 -5.70 -10.65 -11.29
CA PRO A 56 -5.97 -9.52 -10.39
C PRO A 56 -5.10 -9.54 -9.13
N PHE A 57 -4.38 -10.64 -8.88
CA PHE A 57 -3.52 -10.81 -7.71
C PHE A 57 -2.22 -11.53 -8.11
N PRO A 58 -1.22 -10.79 -8.61
CA PRO A 58 0.07 -11.33 -9.02
C PRO A 58 0.88 -11.90 -7.84
N LYS A 59 1.84 -12.77 -8.17
CA LYS A 59 2.70 -13.43 -7.16
C LYS A 59 3.43 -12.44 -6.26
N GLU A 60 3.94 -11.34 -6.81
CA GLU A 60 4.60 -10.29 -6.04
C GLU A 60 3.70 -9.66 -4.97
N THR A 61 2.39 -9.57 -5.22
CA THR A 61 1.43 -9.05 -4.24
C THR A 61 1.18 -10.07 -3.14
N MET A 62 0.99 -11.34 -3.53
CA MET A 62 0.82 -12.46 -2.59
C MET A 62 2.02 -12.63 -1.65
N GLU A 63 3.24 -12.36 -2.13
CA GLU A 63 4.46 -12.50 -1.32
C GLU A 63 4.67 -11.34 -0.33
N LEU A 64 3.95 -10.22 -0.52
CA LEU A 64 4.02 -9.05 0.36
C LEU A 64 2.94 -9.05 1.45
N THR A 65 1.80 -9.72 1.21
CA THR A 65 0.65 -9.79 2.13
C THR A 65 0.62 -11.08 2.94
#